data_AF-Q86EK7-F1
#
_entry.id   AF-Q86EK7-F1
#
_cell.length_a   1.000
_cell.length_b   1.000
_cell.length_c   1.000
_cell.angle_alpha   90.00
_cell.angle_beta   90.00
_cell.angle_gamma   90.00
#
_symmetry.space_group_name_H-M   'P 1'
#
loop_
_entity.id
_entity.type
_entity.pdbx_description
1 polymer ?
#
loop_
_entity_poly.entity_id
_entity_poly.type
_entity_poly.pdbx_seq_one_letter_code
_entity_poly.pdbx_strand_id
1 'polypeptide(L)'
;MNYRIFEGTICTMIDSKINCPCDACIKRSICNGITFFFLKNKFWVETISEEELFQRIKTLNPLFEFQRDTVLRTVHECFKFGEILFDTEVSADICCVNFQYTLEESVIIWRSHAVVPAYSVLHYHVVLPLSLALESLYKNHALLQ
;
A
#
# COMPACT_ATOMS: atom_id res chain seq x y z
N MET A 1 -2.60 10.57 0.10
CA MET A 1 -2.36 9.34 -0.67
C MET A 1 -0.94 9.42 -1.21
N ASN A 2 -0.04 8.59 -0.70
CA ASN A 2 1.35 8.56 -1.17
C ASN A 2 1.45 7.47 -2.22
N TYR A 3 1.90 7.81 -3.43
CA TYR A 3 2.14 6.83 -4.50
C TYR A 3 3.57 6.89 -4.98
N ARG A 4 4.06 5.77 -5.53
CA ARG A 4 5.37 5.63 -6.16
C ARG A 4 5.22 4.82 -7.44
N ILE A 5 6.04 5.12 -8.43
CA ILE A 5 6.10 4.39 -9.70
C ILE A 5 7.52 3.85 -9.86
N PHE A 6 7.67 2.56 -10.12
CA PHE A 6 8.95 1.93 -10.43
C PHE A 6 8.73 0.76 -11.39
N GLU A 7 9.55 0.61 -12.42
CA GLU A 7 9.47 -0.50 -13.38
C GLU A 7 8.05 -0.85 -13.88
N GLY A 8 7.24 0.17 -14.17
CA GLY A 8 5.84 -0.02 -14.60
C GLY A 8 4.88 -0.49 -13.50
N THR A 9 5.34 -0.56 -12.25
CA THR A 9 4.53 -0.83 -11.06
C THR A 9 4.13 0.48 -10.40
N ILE A 10 2.85 0.64 -10.09
CA ILE A 10 2.33 1.74 -9.28
C ILE A 10 2.02 1.22 -7.88
N CYS A 11 2.61 1.84 -6.87
CA CYS A 11 2.38 1.49 -5.47
C CYS A 11 1.71 2.63 -4.76
N THR A 12 0.75 2.34 -3.91
CA THR A 12 0.07 3.34 -3.09
C THR A 12 -0.12 2.86 -1.66
N MET A 13 0.06 3.75 -0.71
CA MET A 13 -0.18 3.51 0.72
C MET A 13 -1.30 4.40 1.24
N ILE A 14 -2.17 3.82 2.08
CA ILE A 14 -3.34 4.48 2.68
C ILE A 14 -3.42 4.17 4.18
N ASP A 15 -3.30 5.22 4.99
CA ASP A 15 -3.26 5.14 6.46
C ASP A 15 -4.63 5.44 7.09
N SER A 16 -5.50 6.15 6.37
CA SER A 16 -6.72 6.74 6.91
C SER A 16 -7.94 5.83 6.77
N LYS A 17 -8.89 5.98 7.70
CA LYS A 17 -10.26 5.42 7.56
C LYS A 17 -10.98 6.11 6.41
N ILE A 18 -10.80 5.62 5.19
CA ILE A 18 -11.73 5.92 4.10
C ILE A 18 -13.06 5.26 4.46
N ASN A 19 -14.14 6.06 4.50
CA ASN A 19 -15.51 5.54 4.54
C ASN A 19 -15.81 4.84 3.21
N CYS A 20 -15.29 3.63 3.08
CA CYS A 20 -15.44 2.77 1.92
C CYS A 20 -16.12 1.48 2.40
N PRO A 21 -17.19 1.04 1.73
CA PRO A 21 -17.92 -0.16 2.11
C PRO A 21 -17.23 -1.47 1.71
N CYS A 22 -16.01 -1.42 1.16
CA CYS A 22 -15.28 -2.63 0.78
C CYS A 22 -14.70 -3.35 2.01
N ASP A 23 -14.58 -4.67 1.92
CA ASP A 23 -14.16 -5.53 3.04
C ASP A 23 -12.77 -5.14 3.58
N ALA A 24 -11.84 -4.75 2.70
CA ALA A 24 -10.50 -4.33 3.09
C ALA A 24 -10.50 -3.01 3.88
N CYS A 25 -11.34 -2.04 3.51
CA CYS A 25 -11.45 -0.77 4.24
C CYS A 25 -12.20 -0.92 5.57
N ILE A 26 -13.22 -1.79 5.61
CA ILE A 26 -13.89 -2.15 6.86
C ILE A 26 -12.88 -2.80 7.81
N LYS A 27 -12.11 -3.80 7.34
CA LYS A 27 -11.05 -4.45 8.12
C LYS A 27 -10.03 -3.42 8.62
N ARG A 28 -9.49 -2.55 7.74
CA ARG A 28 -8.55 -1.47 8.11
C ARG A 28 -9.12 -0.56 9.20
N SER A 29 -10.38 -0.16 9.07
CA SER A 29 -11.07 0.73 10.01
C SER A 29 -11.22 0.11 11.40
N ILE A 30 -11.43 -1.20 11.46
CA ILE A 30 -11.53 -1.95 12.72
C ILE A 30 -10.15 -2.11 13.37
N CYS A 31 -9.10 -2.37 12.59
CA CYS A 31 -7.78 -2.71 13.11
C CYS A 31 -6.77 -1.55 13.16
N ASN A 32 -7.21 -0.32 12.86
CA ASN A 32 -6.37 0.88 12.72
C ASN A 32 -5.11 0.62 11.86
N GLY A 33 -5.28 -0.13 10.79
CA GLY A 33 -4.19 -0.63 9.95
C GLY A 33 -3.79 0.29 8.80
N ILE A 34 -2.84 -0.18 8.00
CA ILE A 34 -2.46 0.42 6.70
C ILE A 34 -2.93 -0.50 5.58
N THR A 35 -3.32 0.09 4.45
CA THR A 35 -3.49 -0.65 3.19
C THR A 35 -2.44 -0.26 2.16
N PHE A 36 -1.79 -1.25 1.57
CA PHE A 36 -0.92 -1.11 0.41
C PHE A 36 -1.62 -1.62 -0.84
N PHE A 37 -1.52 -0.87 -1.93
CA PHE A 37 -2.02 -1.21 -3.25
C PHE A 37 -0.87 -1.27 -4.24
N PHE A 38 -0.83 -2.31 -5.07
CA PHE A 38 0.17 -2.46 -6.12
C PHE A 38 -0.52 -2.77 -7.45
N LEU A 39 -0.20 -2.01 -8.49
CA LEU A 39 -0.64 -2.25 -9.85
C LEU A 39 0.59 -2.53 -10.71
N LYS A 40 0.75 -3.79 -11.15
CA LYS A 40 1.81 -4.22 -12.07
C LYS A 40 1.20 -4.98 -13.25
N ASN A 41 1.13 -6.30 -13.14
CA ASN A 41 0.42 -7.21 -14.06
C ASN A 41 -1.04 -7.44 -13.65
N LYS A 42 -1.31 -7.33 -12.36
CA LYS A 42 -2.61 -7.41 -11.71
C LYS A 42 -2.67 -6.32 -10.64
N PHE A 43 -3.83 -6.18 -10.03
CA PHE A 43 -4.00 -5.37 -8.85
C PHE A 43 -3.81 -6.25 -7.61
N TRP A 44 -2.99 -5.78 -6.67
CA TRP A 44 -2.64 -6.48 -5.44
C TRP A 44 -2.91 -5.58 -4.24
N VAL A 45 -3.37 -6.18 -3.15
CA VAL A 45 -3.71 -5.46 -1.93
C VAL A 45 -3.19 -6.19 -0.71
N GLU A 46 -2.62 -5.42 0.21
CA GLU A 46 -2.38 -5.85 1.58
C GLU A 46 -3.08 -4.89 2.53
N THR A 47 -3.91 -5.40 3.43
CA THR A 47 -4.36 -4.65 4.61
C THR A 47 -3.76 -5.31 5.85
N ILE A 48 -2.96 -4.55 6.56
CA ILE A 48 -2.23 -5.00 7.75
C ILE A 48 -2.63 -4.15 8.96
N SER A 49 -2.93 -4.80 10.08
CA SER A 49 -3.24 -4.13 11.35
C SER A 49 -1.99 -3.51 11.98
N GLU A 50 -2.19 -2.56 12.90
CA GLU A 50 -1.08 -1.96 13.66
C GLU A 50 -0.25 -3.01 14.41
N GLU A 51 -0.91 -4.04 14.99
CA GLU A 51 -0.22 -5.14 15.68
C GLU A 51 0.63 -5.98 14.72
N GLU A 52 0.06 -6.43 13.60
CA GLU A 52 0.79 -7.19 12.59
C GLU A 52 1.96 -6.39 12.01
N LEU A 53 1.79 -5.08 11.87
CA LEU A 53 2.80 -4.16 11.37
C LEU A 53 3.96 -4.03 12.38
N PHE A 54 3.65 -3.90 13.67
CA PHE A 54 4.65 -3.91 14.74
C PHE A 54 5.42 -5.23 14.83
N GLN A 55 4.73 -6.37 14.76
CA GLN A 55 5.40 -7.66 14.79
C GLN A 55 6.31 -7.84 13.57
N ARG A 56 5.79 -7.52 12.38
CA ARG A 56 6.54 -7.70 11.14
C ARG A 56 7.79 -6.84 11.07
N ILE A 57 7.72 -5.55 11.43
CA ILE A 57 8.91 -4.69 11.36
C ILE A 57 10.02 -5.20 12.30
N LYS A 58 9.67 -5.71 13.49
CA LYS A 58 10.63 -6.32 14.43
C LYS A 58 11.22 -7.60 13.88
N THR A 59 10.42 -8.46 13.26
CA THR A 59 10.90 -9.69 12.62
C THR A 59 11.85 -9.41 11.47
N LEU A 60 11.54 -8.42 10.63
CA LEU A 60 12.38 -8.05 9.49
C LEU A 60 13.69 -7.36 9.92
N ASN A 61 13.71 -6.72 11.09
CA ASN A 61 14.82 -5.89 11.56
C ASN A 61 15.19 -6.24 13.01
N PRO A 62 15.67 -7.48 13.29
CA PRO A 62 15.87 -7.97 14.65
C PRO A 62 16.95 -7.23 15.45
N LEU A 63 17.82 -6.47 14.78
CA LEU A 63 18.87 -5.68 15.41
C LEU A 63 18.39 -4.31 15.89
N PHE A 64 17.15 -3.94 15.57
CA PHE A 64 16.57 -2.64 15.92
C PHE A 64 15.52 -2.79 17.02
N GLU A 65 15.58 -1.89 18.00
CA GLU A 65 14.52 -1.75 18.99
C GLU A 65 13.46 -0.77 18.48
N PHE A 66 12.25 -1.28 18.21
CA PHE A 66 11.13 -0.47 17.75
C PHE A 66 10.17 -0.15 18.90
N GLN A 67 9.84 1.13 19.03
CA GLN A 67 8.74 1.60 19.87
C GLN A 67 7.44 1.64 19.06
N ARG A 68 6.34 1.14 19.65
CA ARG A 68 5.06 0.94 18.95
C ARG A 68 4.51 2.21 18.29
N ASP A 69 4.61 3.34 18.97
CA ASP A 69 4.19 4.66 18.50
C ASP A 69 5.02 5.21 17.33
N THR A 70 6.26 4.74 17.17
CA THR A 70 7.14 5.16 16.07
C THR A 70 7.03 4.28 14.82
N VAL A 71 6.53 3.05 14.96
CA VAL A 71 6.57 2.06 13.89
C VAL A 71 5.81 2.50 12.64
N LEU A 72 4.63 3.11 12.80
CA LEU A 72 3.86 3.64 11.68
C LEU A 72 4.71 4.62 10.86
N ARG A 73 5.34 5.58 11.54
CA ARG A 73 6.23 6.57 10.91
C ARG A 73 7.40 5.87 10.20
N THR A 74 8.01 4.87 10.81
CA THR A 74 9.13 4.16 10.19
C THR A 74 8.71 3.42 8.91
N VAL A 75 7.55 2.75 8.90
CA VAL A 75 7.03 2.10 7.68
C VAL A 75 6.70 3.13 6.61
N HIS A 76 6.19 4.30 6.99
CA HIS A 76 5.99 5.41 6.05
C HIS A 76 7.30 5.90 5.44
N GLU A 77 8.36 6.03 6.24
CA GLU A 77 9.67 6.44 5.76
C GLU A 77 10.26 5.38 4.83
N CYS A 78 10.11 4.10 5.16
CA CYS A 78 10.45 2.99 4.26
C CYS A 78 9.72 3.10 2.93
N PHE A 79 8.40 3.30 2.97
CA PHE A 79 7.60 3.43 1.76
C PHE A 79 7.98 4.67 0.95
N LYS A 80 8.21 5.82 1.60
CA LYS A 80 8.37 7.12 0.93
C LYS A 80 9.79 7.36 0.42
N PHE A 81 10.78 7.02 1.23
CA PHE A 81 12.18 7.36 1.00
C PHE A 81 13.05 6.13 0.76
N GLY A 82 12.59 4.94 1.13
CA GLY A 82 13.34 3.72 0.90
C GLY A 82 13.55 3.42 -0.57
N GLU A 83 14.71 2.84 -0.90
CA GLU A 83 14.93 2.18 -2.17
C GLU A 83 13.98 1.00 -2.30
N ILE A 84 13.44 0.77 -3.49
CA ILE A 84 12.58 -0.38 -3.75
C ILE A 84 13.47 -1.47 -4.31
N LEU A 85 13.63 -2.57 -3.57
CA LEU A 85 14.47 -3.67 -4.01
C LEU A 85 13.75 -4.48 -5.08
N PHE A 86 14.50 -4.91 -6.09
CA PHE A 86 14.01 -5.64 -7.27
C PHE A 86 13.43 -7.03 -6.97
N ASP A 87 13.48 -7.49 -5.71
CA ASP A 87 12.84 -8.72 -5.23
C ASP A 87 11.32 -8.58 -5.14
N THR A 88 10.69 -8.14 -6.23
CA THR A 88 9.25 -8.30 -6.40
C THR A 88 8.97 -9.76 -6.71
N GLU A 89 8.91 -10.59 -5.68
CA GLU A 89 8.49 -11.98 -5.80
C GLU A 89 6.99 -12.02 -6.07
N VAL A 90 6.62 -12.33 -7.31
CA VAL A 90 5.24 -12.58 -7.71
C VAL A 90 5.04 -14.07 -7.88
N SER A 91 4.34 -14.69 -6.94
CA SER A 91 3.77 -16.02 -7.12
C SER A 91 2.38 -15.92 -7.73
N ALA A 92 1.70 -17.06 -7.95
CA ALA A 92 0.32 -17.05 -8.45
C ALA A 92 -0.62 -16.22 -7.55
N ASP A 93 -0.35 -16.18 -6.24
CA ASP A 93 -1.27 -15.70 -5.22
C ASP A 93 -0.75 -14.50 -4.40
N ILE A 94 0.56 -14.24 -4.41
CA ILE A 94 1.19 -13.20 -3.58
C ILE A 94 2.16 -12.37 -4.42
N CYS A 95 2.13 -11.05 -4.21
CA CYS A 95 3.10 -10.08 -4.68
C CYS A 95 3.81 -9.48 -3.46
N CYS A 96 5.11 -9.74 -3.36
CA CYS A 96 5.95 -9.17 -2.32
C CYS A 96 6.64 -7.92 -2.84
N VAL A 97 6.70 -6.84 -2.05
CA VAL A 97 7.51 -5.65 -2.40
C VAL A 97 8.36 -5.24 -1.22
N ASN A 98 9.67 -5.16 -1.45
CA ASN A 98 10.67 -4.82 -0.46
C ASN A 98 11.07 -3.35 -0.58
N PHE A 99 11.07 -2.65 0.54
CA PHE A 99 11.52 -1.28 0.70
C PHE A 99 12.68 -1.26 1.67
N GLN A 100 13.78 -0.64 1.28
CA GLN A 100 15.00 -0.52 2.08
C GLN A 100 15.29 0.95 2.36
N TYR A 101 15.18 1.37 3.61
CA TYR A 101 15.45 2.73 4.04
C TYR A 101 16.70 2.78 4.91
N THR A 102 17.68 3.54 4.45
CA THR A 102 18.91 3.80 5.20
C THR A 102 18.69 5.00 6.11
N LEU A 103 18.77 4.75 7.42
CA LEU A 103 18.76 5.78 8.45
C LEU A 103 20.16 5.81 9.09
N GLU A 104 20.90 6.90 8.89
CA GLU A 104 22.31 7.01 9.30
C GLU A 104 23.17 5.89 8.69
N GLU A 105 23.72 4.99 9.51
CA GLU A 105 24.52 3.83 9.08
C GLU A 105 23.71 2.52 9.07
N SER A 106 22.41 2.62 9.35
CA SER A 106 21.52 1.52 9.65
C SER A 106 20.52 1.31 8.52
N VAL A 107 20.30 0.04 8.16
CA VAL A 107 19.36 -0.33 7.08
C VAL A 107 18.09 -0.92 7.68
N ILE A 108 16.96 -0.26 7.42
CA ILE A 108 15.62 -0.71 7.82
C ILE A 108 14.90 -1.27 6.60
N ILE A 109 14.37 -2.48 6.74
CA ILE A 109 13.67 -3.21 5.69
C ILE A 109 12.18 -3.28 6.02
N TRP A 110 11.35 -2.95 5.04
CA TRP A 110 9.93 -3.23 5.06
C TRP A 110 9.55 -4.12 3.88
N ARG A 111 8.83 -5.22 4.14
CA ARG A 111 8.31 -6.13 3.11
C ARG A 111 6.79 -6.17 3.18
N SER A 112 6.14 -5.71 2.11
CA SER A 112 4.71 -5.86 1.91
C SER A 112 4.41 -7.21 1.28
N HIS A 113 3.30 -7.83 1.70
CA HIS A 113 2.78 -9.10 1.18
C HIS A 113 1.36 -8.89 0.69
N ALA A 114 1.23 -8.51 -0.59
CA ALA A 114 -0.05 -8.20 -1.20
C ALA A 114 -0.62 -9.41 -1.92
N VAL A 115 -1.93 -9.59 -1.84
CA VAL A 115 -2.66 -10.69 -2.50
C VAL A 115 -3.59 -10.13 -3.56
N VAL A 116 -4.09 -10.99 -4.45
CA VAL A 116 -5.17 -10.59 -5.36
C VAL A 116 -6.40 -10.25 -4.51
N PRO A 117 -6.93 -9.01 -4.59
CA PRO A 117 -8.03 -8.61 -3.75
C PRO A 117 -9.36 -9.19 -4.21
N ALA A 118 -10.32 -9.22 -3.29
CA ALA A 118 -11.72 -9.45 -3.63
C ALA A 118 -12.26 -8.38 -4.59
N TYR A 119 -13.25 -8.76 -5.40
CA TYR A 119 -13.88 -7.86 -6.35
C TYR A 119 -14.42 -6.57 -5.73
N SER A 120 -14.93 -6.63 -4.49
CA SER A 120 -15.41 -5.45 -3.75
C SER A 120 -14.34 -4.36 -3.66
N VAL A 121 -13.11 -4.73 -3.32
CA VAL A 121 -11.98 -3.80 -3.20
C VAL A 121 -11.61 -3.21 -4.55
N LEU A 122 -11.54 -4.03 -5.61
CA LEU A 122 -11.30 -3.59 -6.98
C LEU A 122 -12.36 -2.59 -7.45
N HIS A 123 -13.63 -2.91 -7.19
CA HIS A 123 -14.75 -2.09 -7.60
C HIS A 123 -14.67 -0.69 -6.96
N TYR A 124 -14.48 -0.62 -5.64
CA TYR A 124 -14.50 0.65 -4.93
C TYR A 124 -13.21 1.48 -5.03
N HIS A 125 -12.05 0.85 -5.23
CA HIS A 125 -10.76 1.58 -5.27
C HIS A 125 -10.20 1.81 -6.66
N VAL A 126 -10.71 1.11 -7.68
CA VAL A 126 -10.22 1.24 -9.05
C VAL A 126 -11.35 1.56 -10.01
N VAL A 127 -12.35 0.66 -10.11
CA VAL A 127 -13.39 0.78 -11.14
C VAL A 127 -14.23 2.03 -10.95
N LEU A 128 -14.81 2.22 -9.77
CA LEU A 128 -15.70 3.34 -9.49
C LEU A 128 -14.98 4.70 -9.60
N PRO A 129 -13.77 4.90 -9.01
CA PRO A 129 -13.02 6.15 -9.20
C PRO A 129 -12.70 6.45 -10.67
N LEU A 130 -12.32 5.44 -11.45
CA LEU A 130 -12.05 5.62 -12.89
C LEU A 130 -13.32 5.97 -13.66
N SER A 131 -14.45 5.30 -13.39
CA SER A 131 -15.74 5.63 -14.01
C SER A 131 -16.14 7.08 -13.73
N LEU A 132 -16.03 7.53 -12.47
CA LEU A 132 -16.34 8.89 -12.08
C LEU A 132 -15.39 9.92 -12.72
N ALA A 133 -14.10 9.60 -12.79
CA ALA A 133 -13.12 10.45 -13.46
C ALA A 133 -13.41 10.58 -14.96
N LEU A 134 -13.74 9.47 -15.64
CA LEU A 134 -14.13 9.46 -17.05
C LEU A 134 -15.40 10.27 -17.31
N GLU A 135 -16.43 10.10 -16.47
CA GLU A 135 -17.65 10.90 -16.56
C GLU A 135 -17.37 12.40 -16.38
N SER A 136 -16.50 12.76 -15.44
CA SER A 136 -16.12 14.15 -15.20
C SER A 136 -15.38 14.73 -16.41
N LEU A 137 -14.42 13.99 -16.99
CA LEU A 137 -13.70 14.40 -18.18
C LEU A 137 -14.63 14.59 -19.38
N TYR A 138 -15.58 13.67 -19.59
CA TYR A 138 -16.56 13.78 -20.66
C TYR A 138 -17.46 15.01 -20.51
N LYS A 139 -17.98 15.26 -19.30
CA LYS A 139 -18.77 16.47 -19.00
C LYS A 139 -17.97 17.75 -19.22
N ASN A 140 -16.71 17.77 -18.81
CA ASN A 140 -15.84 18.93 -19.01
C ASN A 140 -15.48 19.16 -20.48
N HIS A 141 -15.30 18.10 -21.27
CA HIS A 141 -15.09 18.21 -22.71
C HIS A 141 -16.35 18.70 -23.44
N ALA A 142 -17.53 18.24 -23.03
CA ALA A 142 -18.80 18.70 -23.57
C ALA A 142 -19.12 20.18 -23.24
N LEU A 143 -18.52 20.73 -22.17
CA LEU A 143 -18.63 22.15 -21.80
C LEU A 143 -17.63 23.05 -22.55
N LEU A 144 -16.64 22.46 -23.23
CA LEU A 144 -15.62 23.16 -24.02
C LEU A 144 -15.89 23.14 -25.53
N GLN A 145 -17.00 22.51 -25.95
CA GLN A 145 -17.52 22.49 -27.32
C GLN A 145 -18.75 23.39 -27.42
#